data_AF-E4XIE0-F1
#
_entry.id   AF-E4XIE0-F1
#
_cell.length_a   1.000
_cell.length_b   1.000
_cell.length_c   1.000
_cell.angle_alpha   90.00
_cell.angle_beta   90.00
_cell.angle_gamma   90.00
#
_symmetry.space_group_name_H-M   'P 1'
#
loop_
_entity.id
_entity.type
_entity.pdbx_description
1 polymer ?
#
loop_
_entity_poly.entity_id
_entity_poly.type
_entity_poly.pdbx_seq_one_letter_code
_entity_poly.pdbx_strand_id
1 'polypeptide(L)'
;MSVISDRFLALYTVGITVHRLIRENASSTKRGLYYMHAGLFQDQKIVDKAADELAYILSVFRPDLRLHQAAKGEAQGHLHLPGCNFACEQGGQIPADLSEINFSGVQLPQFVLVLEKFAIYQRLVEEGFCASRNCLLVTGRGMPDRATRALLARLDQSGVPCYILVDGDPCGLDIFLTYRLGSWQLVHEQDIVVRGLILAGIRPNQIKTRFKFPKDAQLALTKTDRSRISNMRNKILATIGIQKIEQYDNVSMKKHWDIVMFFNELSVMEDLGYKKLSSKPLNLLRTVSSEELISQNSSSPNMLKAG
;
A
#
# COMPACT_ATOMS: atom_id res chain seq x y z
N MET A 1 -2.23 -26.90 -23.98
CA MET A 1 -3.60 -26.59 -24.45
C MET A 1 -4.58 -26.39 -23.30
N SER A 2 -4.60 -27.22 -22.26
CA SER A 2 -5.52 -27.04 -21.10
C SER A 2 -5.39 -25.69 -20.40
N VAL A 3 -4.18 -25.23 -20.09
CA VAL A 3 -3.96 -23.94 -19.39
C VAL A 3 -4.51 -22.72 -20.16
N ILE A 4 -4.42 -22.74 -21.50
CA ILE A 4 -4.98 -21.68 -22.34
C ILE A 4 -6.51 -21.78 -22.35
N SER A 5 -7.04 -23.01 -22.44
CA SER A 5 -8.47 -23.27 -22.38
C SER A 5 -9.08 -22.79 -21.06
N ASP A 6 -8.46 -23.09 -19.93
CA ASP A 6 -8.96 -22.71 -18.59
C ASP A 6 -8.94 -21.19 -18.40
N ARG A 7 -7.88 -20.54 -18.90
CA ARG A 7 -7.73 -19.09 -18.81
C ARG A 7 -8.70 -18.35 -19.73
N PHE A 8 -8.92 -18.87 -20.94
CA PHE A 8 -9.95 -18.36 -21.86
C PHE A 8 -11.35 -18.53 -21.26
N LEU A 9 -11.65 -19.71 -20.72
CA LEU A 9 -12.92 -19.99 -20.05
C LEU A 9 -13.16 -19.04 -18.87
N ALA A 10 -12.13 -18.78 -18.06
CA ALA A 10 -12.21 -17.83 -16.95
C ALA A 10 -12.53 -16.41 -17.44
N LEU A 11 -11.79 -15.90 -18.43
CA LEU A 11 -12.03 -14.57 -19.01
C LEU A 11 -13.43 -14.45 -19.61
N TYR A 12 -13.85 -15.44 -20.38
CA TYR A 12 -15.18 -15.47 -21.01
C TYR A 12 -16.30 -15.48 -19.96
N THR A 13 -16.19 -16.34 -18.95
CA THR A 13 -17.21 -16.48 -17.89
C THR A 13 -17.31 -15.23 -17.04
N VAL A 14 -16.18 -14.63 -16.65
CA VAL A 14 -16.14 -13.36 -15.94
C VAL A 14 -16.72 -12.24 -16.81
N GLY A 15 -16.35 -12.18 -18.10
CA GLY A 15 -16.86 -11.19 -19.04
C GLY A 15 -18.38 -11.22 -19.19
N ILE A 16 -18.98 -12.41 -19.38
CA ILE A 16 -20.44 -12.56 -19.44
C ILE A 16 -21.11 -12.10 -18.13
N THR A 17 -20.51 -12.46 -17.00
CA THR A 17 -21.07 -12.08 -15.69
C THR A 17 -21.03 -10.57 -15.49
N VAL A 18 -19.91 -9.93 -15.83
CA VAL A 18 -19.75 -8.47 -15.79
C VAL A 18 -20.77 -7.79 -16.71
N HIS A 19 -20.93 -8.28 -17.95
CA HIS A 19 -21.94 -7.75 -18.87
C HIS A 19 -23.35 -7.83 -18.27
N ARG A 20 -23.72 -8.94 -17.63
CA ARG A 20 -25.00 -9.07 -16.92
C ARG A 20 -25.13 -8.06 -15.77
N LEU A 21 -24.12 -7.96 -14.91
CA LEU A 21 -24.12 -7.02 -13.78
C LEU A 21 -24.32 -5.57 -14.24
N ILE A 22 -23.64 -5.17 -15.32
CA ILE A 22 -23.78 -3.83 -15.89
C ILE A 22 -25.21 -3.61 -16.41
N ARG A 23 -25.77 -4.55 -17.19
CA ARG A 23 -27.12 -4.44 -17.75
C ARG A 23 -28.22 -4.39 -16.69
N GLU A 24 -28.05 -5.11 -15.60
CA GLU A 24 -29.01 -5.19 -14.50
C GLU A 24 -28.80 -4.09 -13.45
N ASN A 25 -27.80 -3.22 -13.64
CA ASN A 25 -27.34 -2.25 -12.63
C ASN A 25 -27.07 -2.90 -11.26
N ALA A 26 -26.60 -4.14 -11.28
CA ALA A 26 -26.25 -4.93 -10.10
C ALA A 26 -24.74 -4.88 -9.84
N SER A 27 -24.33 -5.33 -8.67
CA SER A 27 -22.92 -5.40 -8.29
C SER A 27 -22.58 -6.72 -7.60
N SER A 28 -21.31 -7.12 -7.64
CA SER A 28 -20.84 -8.34 -6.98
C SER A 28 -19.46 -8.15 -6.38
N THR A 29 -19.09 -9.04 -5.45
CA THR A 29 -17.74 -9.13 -4.91
C THR A 29 -16.93 -10.19 -5.65
N LYS A 30 -15.60 -10.14 -5.56
CA LYS A 30 -14.73 -11.21 -6.10
C LYS A 30 -15.11 -12.61 -5.58
N ARG A 31 -15.45 -12.71 -4.28
CA ARG A 31 -15.95 -13.94 -3.68
C ARG A 31 -17.32 -14.34 -4.22
N GLY A 32 -18.23 -13.38 -4.36
CA GLY A 32 -19.54 -13.63 -4.98
C GLY A 32 -19.39 -14.15 -6.41
N LEU A 33 -18.49 -13.55 -7.19
CA LEU A 33 -18.14 -13.98 -8.54
C LEU A 33 -17.58 -15.41 -8.57
N TYR A 34 -16.69 -15.75 -7.65
CA TYR A 34 -16.20 -17.12 -7.49
C TYR A 34 -17.32 -18.10 -7.15
N TYR A 35 -18.18 -17.78 -6.17
CA TYR A 35 -19.27 -18.68 -5.76
C TYR A 35 -20.30 -18.91 -6.86
N MET A 36 -20.58 -17.91 -7.71
CA MET A 36 -21.44 -18.09 -8.88
C MET A 36 -20.90 -19.15 -9.86
N HIS A 37 -19.59 -19.34 -9.90
CA HIS A 37 -18.90 -20.21 -10.85
C HIS A 37 -18.01 -21.26 -10.19
N ALA A 38 -18.27 -21.60 -8.92
CA ALA A 38 -17.43 -22.53 -8.15
C ALA A 38 -17.43 -23.95 -8.74
N GLY A 39 -18.47 -24.31 -9.51
CA GLY A 39 -18.51 -25.56 -10.27
C GLY A 39 -17.57 -25.59 -11.49
N LEU A 40 -17.15 -24.41 -11.98
CA LEU A 40 -16.24 -24.27 -13.13
C LEU A 40 -14.79 -24.04 -12.70
N PHE A 41 -14.57 -23.38 -11.57
CA PHE A 41 -13.24 -23.03 -11.08
C PHE A 41 -13.01 -23.54 -9.66
N GLN A 42 -11.95 -24.32 -9.45
CA GLN A 42 -11.60 -24.84 -8.11
C GLN A 42 -10.79 -23.87 -7.25
N ASP A 43 -10.13 -22.88 -7.85
CA ASP A 43 -9.34 -21.88 -7.15
C ASP A 43 -9.88 -20.48 -7.44
N GLN A 44 -10.24 -19.75 -6.38
CA GLN A 44 -10.66 -18.36 -6.45
C GLN A 44 -9.63 -17.47 -7.17
N LYS A 45 -8.33 -17.80 -7.08
CA LYS A 45 -7.26 -17.05 -7.76
C LYS A 45 -7.44 -17.00 -9.28
N ILE A 46 -8.04 -18.03 -9.89
CA ILE A 46 -8.28 -18.07 -11.34
C ILE A 46 -9.29 -16.99 -11.73
N VAL A 47 -10.40 -16.91 -10.99
CA VAL A 47 -11.46 -15.90 -11.19
C VAL A 47 -10.94 -14.50 -10.89
N ASP A 48 -10.20 -14.33 -9.78
CA ASP A 48 -9.62 -13.05 -9.39
C ASP A 48 -8.67 -12.52 -10.46
N LYS A 49 -7.82 -13.39 -11.02
CA LYS A 49 -6.88 -13.05 -12.09
C LYS A 49 -7.60 -12.70 -13.39
N ALA A 50 -8.64 -13.46 -13.75
CA ALA A 50 -9.45 -13.16 -14.93
C ALA A 50 -10.17 -11.81 -14.81
N ALA A 51 -10.67 -11.45 -13.63
CA ALA A 51 -11.27 -10.14 -13.39
C ALA A 51 -10.25 -9.00 -13.50
N ASP A 52 -9.05 -9.16 -12.95
CA ASP A 52 -7.98 -8.16 -13.06
C ASP A 52 -7.47 -8.05 -14.53
N GLU A 53 -7.34 -9.17 -15.24
CA GLU A 53 -6.98 -9.20 -16.68
C GLU A 53 -8.05 -8.55 -17.55
N LEU A 54 -9.34 -8.77 -17.27
CA LEU A 54 -10.44 -8.13 -18.01
C LEU A 54 -10.43 -6.61 -17.82
N ALA A 55 -10.23 -6.12 -16.59
CA ALA A 55 -10.10 -4.70 -16.30
C ALA A 55 -8.92 -4.08 -17.08
N TYR A 56 -7.79 -4.79 -17.12
CA TYR A 56 -6.62 -4.40 -17.89
C TYR A 56 -6.91 -4.34 -19.41
N ILE A 57 -7.53 -5.38 -19.99
CA ILE A 57 -7.87 -5.43 -21.43
C ILE A 57 -8.78 -4.27 -21.82
N LEU A 58 -9.77 -3.96 -20.98
CA LEU A 58 -10.73 -2.90 -21.24
C LEU A 58 -10.22 -1.50 -20.88
N SER A 59 -9.05 -1.39 -20.24
CA SER A 59 -8.48 -0.12 -19.75
C SER A 59 -9.43 0.64 -18.81
N VAL A 60 -10.15 -0.09 -17.96
CA VAL A 60 -11.09 0.48 -16.97
C VAL A 60 -10.69 0.08 -15.56
N PHE A 61 -11.14 0.83 -14.56
CA PHE A 61 -10.97 0.43 -13.17
C PHE A 61 -11.88 -0.74 -12.84
N ARG A 62 -11.47 -1.58 -11.89
CA ARG A 62 -12.30 -2.75 -11.48
C ARG A 62 -13.73 -2.41 -11.03
N PRO A 63 -13.98 -1.30 -10.31
CA PRO A 63 -15.34 -0.90 -9.98
C PRO A 63 -16.22 -0.60 -11.21
N ASP A 64 -15.63 -0.23 -12.35
CA ASP A 64 -16.37 0.00 -13.60
C ASP A 64 -16.94 -1.32 -14.16
N LEU A 65 -16.34 -2.46 -13.78
CA LEU A 65 -16.87 -3.80 -14.05
C LEU A 65 -17.98 -4.22 -13.07
N ARG A 66 -18.43 -3.34 -12.17
CA ARG A 66 -19.36 -3.64 -11.06
C ARG A 66 -18.85 -4.73 -10.11
N LEU A 67 -17.53 -4.93 -10.08
CA LEU A 67 -16.85 -5.84 -9.17
C LEU A 67 -16.19 -5.04 -8.05
N HIS A 68 -16.76 -5.12 -6.86
CA HIS A 68 -16.31 -4.35 -5.71
C HIS A 68 -15.55 -5.22 -4.71
N GLN A 69 -14.53 -4.62 -4.10
CA GLN A 69 -13.93 -5.16 -2.88
C GLN A 69 -14.56 -4.45 -1.69
N ALA A 70 -14.84 -5.20 -0.62
CA ALA A 70 -15.32 -4.59 0.61
C ALA A 70 -14.31 -3.54 1.10
N ALA A 71 -14.77 -2.32 1.32
CA ALA A 71 -13.96 -1.30 1.98
C ALA A 71 -13.74 -1.73 3.42
N LYS A 72 -12.49 -1.79 3.86
CA LYS A 72 -12.06 -2.17 5.21
C LYS A 72 -11.19 -1.10 5.85
N GLY A 73 -10.83 -0.06 5.08
CA GLY A 73 -10.07 1.06 5.58
C GLY A 73 -10.83 1.85 6.64
N GLU A 74 -10.11 2.35 7.61
CA GLU A 74 -10.63 3.25 8.65
C GLU A 74 -9.76 4.50 8.74
N ALA A 75 -10.40 5.62 9.03
CA ALA A 75 -9.74 6.89 9.24
C ALA A 75 -10.31 7.61 10.45
N GLN A 76 -9.45 8.30 11.20
CA GLN A 76 -9.83 9.17 12.30
C GLN A 76 -8.94 10.40 12.31
N GLY A 77 -9.51 11.57 12.51
CA GLY A 77 -8.75 12.78 12.79
C GLY A 77 -9.36 14.02 12.17
N HIS A 78 -8.53 15.04 11.96
CA HIS A 78 -8.98 16.38 11.58
C HIS A 78 -9.35 16.48 10.10
N LEU A 79 -10.40 15.77 9.69
CA LEU A 79 -10.94 15.78 8.33
C LEU A 79 -12.47 15.60 8.36
N HIS A 80 -13.16 16.65 7.92
CA HIS A 80 -14.62 16.66 7.79
C HIS A 80 -14.98 16.74 6.32
N LEU A 81 -15.58 15.68 5.78
CA LEU A 81 -16.06 15.64 4.40
C LEU A 81 -17.59 15.61 4.38
N PRO A 82 -18.23 16.23 3.39
CA PRO A 82 -19.67 16.07 3.18
C PRO A 82 -20.02 14.57 3.06
N GLY A 83 -20.90 14.08 3.94
CA GLY A 83 -21.29 12.67 4.01
C GLY A 83 -20.34 11.75 4.80
N CYS A 84 -19.15 12.21 5.19
CA CYS A 84 -18.16 11.42 5.94
C CYS A 84 -17.42 12.25 6.97
N ASN A 85 -17.71 12.04 8.25
CA ASN A 85 -17.02 12.73 9.34
C ASN A 85 -15.98 11.83 9.99
N PHE A 86 -14.70 12.08 9.74
CA PHE A 86 -13.60 11.33 10.37
C PHE A 86 -13.14 11.94 11.70
N ALA A 87 -13.65 13.11 12.08
CA ALA A 87 -13.32 13.77 13.36
C ALA A 87 -14.14 13.23 14.55
N CYS A 88 -14.82 12.10 14.37
CA CYS A 88 -15.46 11.37 15.46
C CYS A 88 -14.40 10.80 16.43
N GLU A 89 -14.74 10.72 17.73
CA GLU A 89 -13.90 10.11 18.76
C GLU A 89 -13.47 8.68 18.42
N GLN A 90 -14.26 7.94 17.64
CA GLN A 90 -14.00 6.55 17.25
C GLN A 90 -13.45 6.40 15.82
N GLY A 91 -13.37 7.50 15.06
CA GLY A 91 -13.13 7.46 13.62
C GLY A 91 -14.31 6.91 12.83
N GLY A 92 -14.06 6.55 11.58
CA GLY A 92 -15.08 6.00 10.69
C GLY A 92 -14.48 5.15 9.58
N GLN A 93 -15.30 4.23 9.07
CA GLN A 93 -14.95 3.44 7.90
C GLN A 93 -14.83 4.36 6.67
N ILE A 94 -13.81 4.14 5.86
CA ILE A 94 -13.64 4.84 4.59
C ILE A 94 -14.69 4.30 3.60
N PRO A 95 -15.53 5.16 3.01
CA PRO A 95 -16.55 4.72 2.05
C PRO A 95 -15.93 4.04 0.84
N ALA A 96 -16.66 3.05 0.29
CA ALA A 96 -16.23 2.36 -0.92
C ALA A 96 -16.20 3.27 -2.15
N ASP A 97 -17.10 4.25 -2.22
CA ASP A 97 -17.13 5.28 -3.25
C ASP A 97 -16.83 6.65 -2.65
N LEU A 98 -15.87 7.34 -3.27
CA LEU A 98 -15.46 8.69 -2.89
C LEU A 98 -15.80 9.70 -4.00
N SER A 99 -16.50 9.29 -5.06
CA SER A 99 -16.84 10.14 -6.22
C SER A 99 -17.50 11.47 -5.82
N GLU A 100 -18.42 11.42 -4.85
CA GLU A 100 -19.18 12.58 -4.35
C GLU A 100 -18.41 13.45 -3.34
N ILE A 101 -17.23 12.99 -2.89
CA ILE A 101 -16.45 13.70 -1.87
C ILE A 101 -15.61 14.81 -2.50
N ASN A 102 -15.96 16.07 -2.18
CA ASN A 102 -15.21 17.25 -2.58
C ASN A 102 -14.34 17.76 -1.41
N PHE A 103 -13.05 17.98 -1.68
CA PHE A 103 -12.08 18.54 -0.73
C PHE A 103 -12.01 20.08 -0.78
N SER A 104 -12.71 20.70 -1.73
CA SER A 104 -12.71 22.16 -1.90
C SER A 104 -13.36 22.85 -0.70
N GLY A 105 -12.64 23.78 -0.07
CA GLY A 105 -13.12 24.51 1.10
C GLY A 105 -13.16 23.68 2.40
N VAL A 106 -12.61 22.46 2.40
CA VAL A 106 -12.49 21.62 3.58
C VAL A 106 -11.21 21.95 4.32
N GLN A 107 -11.26 21.99 5.66
CA GLN A 107 -10.06 22.08 6.47
C GLN A 107 -9.27 20.77 6.39
N LEU A 108 -8.08 20.84 5.79
CA LEU A 108 -7.19 19.69 5.63
C LEU A 108 -6.35 19.47 6.91
N PRO A 109 -6.00 18.22 7.22
CA PRO A 109 -5.08 17.91 8.32
C PRO A 109 -3.65 18.36 7.98
N GLN A 110 -2.81 18.58 9.00
CA GLN A 110 -1.40 18.95 8.79
C GLN A 110 -0.59 17.84 8.10
N PHE A 111 -0.94 16.59 8.39
CA PHE A 111 -0.38 15.41 7.75
C PHE A 111 -1.31 14.21 7.93
N VAL A 112 -1.06 13.17 7.14
CA VAL A 112 -1.69 11.86 7.28
C VAL A 112 -0.66 10.85 7.78
N LEU A 113 -1.03 10.02 8.76
CA LEU A 113 -0.22 8.89 9.22
C LEU A 113 -0.98 7.58 8.98
N VAL A 114 -0.46 6.80 8.03
CA VAL A 114 -0.98 5.50 7.66
C VAL A 114 -0.33 4.42 8.53
N LEU A 115 -1.13 3.54 9.12
CA LEU A 115 -0.70 2.48 10.01
C LEU A 115 -1.11 1.12 9.47
N GLU A 116 -0.14 0.23 9.26
CA GLU A 116 -0.40 -1.14 8.83
C GLU A 116 -1.27 -1.92 9.83
N LYS A 117 -0.86 -1.91 11.10
CA LYS A 117 -1.45 -2.72 12.16
C LYS A 117 -2.59 -1.98 12.85
N PHE A 118 -3.76 -2.61 12.82
CA PHE A 118 -4.96 -2.08 13.48
C PHE A 118 -4.76 -1.83 14.98
N ALA A 119 -4.04 -2.72 15.69
CA ALA A 119 -3.78 -2.54 17.12
C ALA A 119 -2.97 -1.27 17.45
N ILE A 120 -2.05 -0.86 16.57
CA ILE A 120 -1.28 0.38 16.75
C ILE A 120 -2.16 1.58 16.45
N TYR A 121 -2.98 1.49 15.39
CA TYR A 121 -3.98 2.50 15.05
C TYR A 121 -4.93 2.77 16.21
N GLN A 122 -5.55 1.74 16.75
CA GLN A 122 -6.51 1.87 17.85
C GLN A 122 -5.85 2.48 19.11
N ARG A 123 -4.61 2.08 19.41
CA ARG A 123 -3.88 2.68 20.53
C ARG A 123 -3.64 4.18 20.36
N LEU A 124 -3.24 4.63 19.16
CA LEU A 124 -3.03 6.07 18.91
C LEU A 124 -4.33 6.88 18.89
N VAL A 125 -5.43 6.25 18.48
CA VAL A 125 -6.79 6.78 18.59
C VAL A 125 -7.13 7.01 20.07
N GLU A 126 -6.95 5.99 20.92
CA GLU A 126 -7.20 6.04 22.37
C GLU A 126 -6.31 7.07 23.10
N GLU A 127 -5.06 7.24 22.66
CA GLU A 127 -4.13 8.24 23.19
C GLU A 127 -4.43 9.68 22.71
N GLY A 128 -5.44 9.89 21.84
CA GLY A 128 -5.82 11.21 21.36
C GLY A 128 -4.77 11.84 20.42
N PHE A 129 -3.97 11.03 19.73
CA PHE A 129 -2.87 11.50 18.88
C PHE A 129 -3.33 12.54 17.84
N CYS A 130 -4.48 12.28 17.20
CA CYS A 130 -5.10 13.17 16.21
C CYS A 130 -5.33 14.59 16.73
N ALA A 131 -5.86 14.72 17.96
CA ALA A 131 -6.15 16.01 18.57
C ALA A 131 -4.86 16.76 18.93
N SER A 132 -3.84 16.04 19.41
CA SER A 132 -2.56 16.64 19.80
C SER A 132 -1.69 17.12 18.64
N ARG A 133 -1.83 16.50 17.45
CA ARG A 133 -0.97 16.75 16.29
C ARG A 133 -1.69 17.27 15.06
N ASN A 134 -3.00 17.53 15.15
CA ASN A 134 -3.85 17.99 14.05
C ASN A 134 -3.64 17.15 12.76
N CYS A 135 -3.73 15.84 12.91
CA CYS A 135 -3.44 14.88 11.84
C CYS A 135 -4.63 13.97 11.53
N LEU A 136 -4.54 13.24 10.43
CA LEU A 136 -5.44 12.14 10.09
C LEU A 136 -4.69 10.81 10.26
N LEU A 137 -5.18 9.95 11.15
CA LEU A 137 -4.77 8.55 11.21
C LEU A 137 -5.58 7.74 10.19
N VAL A 138 -4.90 6.88 9.44
CA VAL A 138 -5.52 5.99 8.47
C VAL A 138 -4.98 4.57 8.65
N THR A 139 -5.83 3.56 8.51
CA THR A 139 -5.37 2.16 8.46
C THR A 139 -6.09 1.39 7.37
N GLY A 140 -5.34 0.59 6.61
CA GLY A 140 -5.88 -0.36 5.63
C GLY A 140 -6.05 -1.77 6.19
N ARG A 141 -5.73 -1.99 7.48
CA ARG A 141 -5.66 -3.32 8.14
C ARG A 141 -4.82 -4.30 7.29
N GLY A 142 -3.53 -3.99 7.14
CA GLY A 142 -2.60 -4.68 6.23
C GLY A 142 -2.62 -4.12 4.80
N MET A 143 -2.68 -5.00 3.79
CA MET A 143 -2.72 -4.61 2.38
C MET A 143 -3.91 -3.68 2.09
N PRO A 144 -3.69 -2.52 1.45
CA PRO A 144 -4.75 -1.54 1.31
C PRO A 144 -5.79 -1.93 0.28
N ASP A 145 -7.03 -1.53 0.54
CA ASP A 145 -8.10 -1.58 -0.45
C ASP A 145 -8.06 -0.36 -1.37
N ARG A 146 -8.93 -0.36 -2.40
CA ARG A 146 -9.01 0.73 -3.36
C ARG A 146 -9.49 2.05 -2.72
N ALA A 147 -10.47 1.97 -1.81
CA ALA A 147 -11.05 3.13 -1.15
C ALA A 147 -10.01 3.90 -0.33
N THR A 148 -9.23 3.19 0.50
CA THR A 148 -8.15 3.79 1.31
C THR A 148 -7.11 4.45 0.41
N ARG A 149 -6.71 3.78 -0.67
CA ARG A 149 -5.76 4.33 -1.65
C ARG A 149 -6.29 5.59 -2.34
N ALA A 150 -7.55 5.58 -2.74
CA ALA A 150 -8.19 6.72 -3.39
C ALA A 150 -8.30 7.93 -2.45
N LEU A 151 -8.65 7.72 -1.18
CA LEU A 151 -8.69 8.80 -0.17
C LEU A 151 -7.30 9.43 -0.01
N LEU A 152 -6.28 8.61 0.21
CA LEU A 152 -4.91 9.08 0.40
C LEU A 152 -4.34 9.77 -0.84
N ALA A 153 -4.62 9.26 -2.03
CA ALA A 153 -4.17 9.87 -3.28
C ALA A 153 -4.76 11.27 -3.47
N ARG A 154 -6.04 11.48 -3.11
CA ARG A 154 -6.66 12.82 -3.14
C ARG A 154 -6.08 13.78 -2.10
N LEU A 155 -5.77 13.28 -0.90
CA LEU A 155 -5.10 14.08 0.14
C LEU A 155 -3.68 14.49 -0.29
N ASP A 156 -2.91 13.56 -0.87
CA ASP A 156 -1.58 13.81 -1.44
C ASP A 156 -1.65 14.84 -2.58
N GLN A 157 -2.61 14.71 -3.50
CA GLN A 157 -2.86 15.68 -4.57
C GLN A 157 -3.29 17.07 -4.05
N SER A 158 -3.93 17.12 -2.87
CA SER A 158 -4.30 18.36 -2.19
C SER A 158 -3.13 18.98 -1.41
N GLY A 159 -1.93 18.40 -1.49
CA GLY A 159 -0.72 18.90 -0.86
C GLY A 159 -0.54 18.46 0.60
N VAL A 160 -1.33 17.52 1.11
CA VAL A 160 -1.20 17.02 2.49
C VAL A 160 -0.07 15.96 2.55
N PRO A 161 0.98 16.18 3.36
CA PRO A 161 2.04 15.19 3.53
C PRO A 161 1.51 13.88 4.09
N CYS A 162 1.85 12.77 3.44
CA CYS A 162 1.43 11.43 3.85
C CYS A 162 2.64 10.61 4.31
N TYR A 163 2.53 10.03 5.51
CA TYR A 163 3.52 9.15 6.11
C TYR A 163 2.93 7.76 6.32
N ILE A 164 3.76 6.71 6.28
CA ILE A 164 3.32 5.36 6.62
C ILE A 164 4.28 4.64 7.56
N LEU A 165 3.69 3.93 8.52
CA LEU A 165 4.34 3.02 9.45
C LEU A 165 3.96 1.58 9.11
N VAL A 166 4.96 0.83 8.66
CA VAL A 166 4.88 -0.61 8.35
C VAL A 166 5.97 -1.35 9.10
N ASP A 167 5.81 -2.67 9.25
CA ASP A 167 6.88 -3.53 9.74
C ASP A 167 8.09 -3.50 8.79
N GLY A 168 9.30 -3.61 9.33
CA GLY A 168 10.56 -3.66 8.56
C GLY A 168 10.79 -5.01 7.87
N ASP A 169 9.74 -5.63 7.34
CA ASP A 169 9.74 -6.96 6.74
C ASP A 169 9.28 -6.90 5.26
N PRO A 170 9.46 -7.98 4.47
CA PRO A 170 9.06 -7.97 3.05
C PRO A 170 7.57 -7.69 2.84
N CYS A 171 6.70 -8.04 3.79
CA CYS A 171 5.27 -7.74 3.70
C CYS A 171 5.01 -6.24 3.91
N GLY A 172 5.65 -5.64 4.92
CA GLY A 172 5.50 -4.21 5.21
C GLY A 172 5.98 -3.33 4.05
N LEU A 173 7.12 -3.66 3.43
CA LEU A 173 7.59 -2.96 2.24
C LEU A 173 6.63 -3.11 1.05
N ASP A 174 6.03 -4.30 0.85
CA ASP A 174 5.06 -4.53 -0.23
C ASP A 174 3.80 -3.69 -0.04
N ILE A 175 3.33 -3.53 1.21
CA ILE A 175 2.24 -2.61 1.56
C ILE A 175 2.60 -1.17 1.18
N PHE A 176 3.78 -0.69 1.60
CA PHE A 176 4.25 0.65 1.26
C PHE A 176 4.33 0.87 -0.26
N LEU A 177 4.96 -0.04 -0.99
CA LEU A 177 5.08 0.05 -2.45
C LEU A 177 3.73 -0.07 -3.14
N THR A 178 2.73 -0.69 -2.53
CA THR A 178 1.37 -0.75 -3.08
C THR A 178 0.66 0.59 -3.00
N TYR A 179 0.83 1.33 -1.90
CA TYR A 179 0.35 2.71 -1.83
C TYR A 179 1.10 3.63 -2.81
N ARG A 180 2.44 3.53 -2.85
CA ARG A 180 3.30 4.47 -3.58
C ARG A 180 3.46 4.20 -5.08
N LEU A 181 3.31 2.95 -5.53
CA LEU A 181 3.48 2.57 -6.94
C LEU A 181 2.26 1.85 -7.54
N GLY A 182 1.19 1.64 -6.76
CA GLY A 182 -0.01 0.93 -7.19
C GLY A 182 0.11 -0.59 -7.17
N SER A 183 -0.86 -1.34 -7.71
CA SER A 183 -0.76 -2.81 -7.79
C SER A 183 -0.17 -3.24 -9.14
N TRP A 184 0.70 -4.25 -9.13
CA TRP A 184 1.30 -4.84 -10.34
C TRP A 184 0.25 -5.29 -11.37
N GLN A 185 -0.86 -5.83 -10.88
CA GLN A 185 -1.93 -6.37 -11.73
C GLN A 185 -2.79 -5.26 -12.37
N LEU A 186 -2.64 -4.01 -11.90
CA LEU A 186 -3.54 -2.90 -12.19
C LEU A 186 -2.73 -1.63 -12.43
N VAL A 187 -1.75 -1.74 -13.33
CA VAL A 187 -0.86 -0.63 -13.70
C VAL A 187 -1.64 0.55 -14.28
N HIS A 188 -2.84 0.33 -14.83
CA HIS A 188 -3.73 1.38 -15.30
C HIS A 188 -4.34 2.23 -14.16
N GLU A 189 -4.33 1.77 -12.90
CA GLU A 189 -4.89 2.50 -11.76
C GLU A 189 -3.89 3.52 -11.16
N GLN A 190 -3.34 4.41 -11.98
CA GLN A 190 -2.34 5.41 -11.56
C GLN A 190 -2.93 6.54 -10.69
N ASP A 191 -4.24 6.79 -10.78
CA ASP A 191 -4.91 7.91 -10.10
C ASP A 191 -5.09 7.68 -8.58
N ILE A 192 -4.88 6.45 -8.13
CA ILE A 192 -5.01 6.02 -6.72
C ILE A 192 -3.65 5.65 -6.12
N VAL A 193 -2.60 6.32 -6.60
CA VAL A 193 -1.23 6.17 -6.13
C VAL A 193 -0.85 7.40 -5.30
N VAL A 194 -0.25 7.18 -4.13
CA VAL A 194 0.17 8.23 -3.20
C VAL A 194 1.65 8.51 -3.46
N ARG A 195 1.94 9.43 -4.38
CA ARG A 195 3.30 9.64 -4.91
C ARG A 195 4.23 10.25 -3.85
N GLY A 196 3.68 11.17 -3.04
CA GLY A 196 4.37 11.82 -1.93
C GLY A 196 4.46 10.98 -0.66
N LEU A 197 4.10 9.69 -0.68
CA LEU A 197 4.12 8.85 0.52
C LEU A 197 5.54 8.61 1.04
N ILE A 198 5.77 8.96 2.30
CA ILE A 198 7.05 8.80 2.99
C ILE A 198 6.99 7.59 3.93
N LEU A 199 7.96 6.68 3.78
CA LEU A 199 8.16 5.57 4.71
C LEU A 199 8.79 6.08 6.01
N ALA A 200 8.00 6.14 7.08
CA ALA A 200 8.42 6.53 8.43
C ALA A 200 8.79 5.31 9.32
N GLY A 201 8.49 4.09 8.86
CA GLY A 201 8.81 2.85 9.58
C GLY A 201 10.27 2.43 9.52
N ILE A 202 10.57 1.32 10.21
CA ILE A 202 11.91 0.75 10.32
C ILE A 202 12.38 0.32 8.94
N ARG A 203 13.50 0.87 8.48
CA ARG A 203 14.12 0.49 7.22
C ARG A 203 15.05 -0.73 7.39
N PRO A 204 15.10 -1.65 6.42
CA PRO A 204 16.04 -2.78 6.43
C PRO A 204 17.50 -2.37 6.68
N ASN A 205 17.94 -1.25 6.10
CA ASN A 205 19.29 -0.75 6.33
C ASN A 205 19.55 -0.36 7.80
N GLN A 206 18.53 0.17 8.48
CA GLN A 206 18.62 0.49 9.91
C GLN A 206 18.67 -0.78 10.78
N ILE A 207 18.07 -1.88 10.33
CA ILE A 207 18.21 -3.19 10.99
C ILE A 207 19.67 -3.65 10.95
N LYS A 208 20.34 -3.54 9.80
CA LYS A 208 21.74 -3.93 9.64
C LYS A 208 22.70 -3.08 10.48
N THR A 209 22.43 -1.78 10.59
CA THR A 209 23.40 -0.78 11.08
C THR A 209 23.13 -0.30 12.51
N ARG A 210 21.87 -0.16 12.91
CA ARG A 210 21.45 0.52 14.15
C ARG A 210 20.79 -0.43 15.15
N PHE A 211 19.99 -1.38 14.67
CA PHE A 211 19.26 -2.31 15.54
C PHE A 211 19.88 -3.70 15.52
N LYS A 212 20.82 -3.98 16.45
CA LYS A 212 21.37 -5.33 16.64
C LYS A 212 20.34 -6.23 17.32
N PHE A 213 19.47 -6.87 16.55
CA PHE A 213 18.51 -7.82 17.09
C PHE A 213 19.20 -9.12 17.53
N PRO A 214 18.87 -9.66 18.72
CA PRO A 214 19.44 -10.91 19.18
C PRO A 214 18.97 -12.07 18.28
N LYS A 215 19.85 -13.06 18.05
CA LYS A 215 19.68 -14.11 17.02
C LYS A 215 18.41 -14.95 17.22
N ASP A 216 18.01 -15.16 18.46
CA ASP A 216 16.81 -15.88 18.88
C ASP A 216 15.50 -15.14 18.54
N ALA A 217 15.59 -13.83 18.31
CA ALA A 217 14.48 -13.06 17.81
C ALA A 217 14.44 -13.02 16.27
N GLN A 218 15.46 -13.48 15.54
CA GLN A 218 15.50 -13.37 14.08
C GLN A 218 14.71 -14.50 13.40
N LEU A 219 13.70 -14.13 12.61
CA LEU A 219 12.94 -15.08 11.79
C LEU A 219 13.52 -15.16 10.38
N ALA A 220 13.96 -16.34 9.94
CA ALA A 220 14.52 -16.54 8.61
C ALA A 220 13.52 -16.22 7.47
N LEU A 221 14.04 -15.75 6.34
CA LEU A 221 13.25 -15.52 5.13
C LEU A 221 12.75 -16.84 4.54
N THR A 222 11.44 -16.92 4.29
CA THR A 222 10.81 -18.06 3.62
C THR A 222 10.94 -17.95 2.10
N LYS A 223 10.65 -19.05 1.38
CA LYS A 223 10.57 -19.04 -0.09
C LYS A 223 9.57 -18.00 -0.61
N THR A 224 8.43 -17.85 0.07
CA THR A 224 7.39 -16.87 -0.26
C THR A 224 7.90 -15.43 -0.09
N ASP A 225 8.69 -15.17 0.94
CA ASP A 225 9.28 -13.85 1.18
C ASP A 225 10.26 -13.47 0.06
N ARG A 226 11.13 -14.40 -0.36
CA ARG A 226 12.05 -14.20 -1.48
C ARG A 226 11.31 -13.94 -2.80
N SER A 227 10.24 -14.69 -3.06
CA SER A 227 9.37 -14.48 -4.21
C SER A 227 8.75 -13.08 -4.19
N ARG A 228 8.27 -12.61 -3.02
CA ARG A 228 7.74 -11.26 -2.85
C ARG A 228 8.80 -10.19 -3.10
N ILE A 229 10.01 -10.35 -2.59
CA ILE A 229 11.13 -9.43 -2.84
C ILE A 229 11.42 -9.33 -4.35
N SER A 230 11.48 -10.45 -5.05
CA SER A 230 11.68 -10.48 -6.51
C SER A 230 10.55 -9.74 -7.25
N ASN A 231 9.29 -9.96 -6.88
CA ASN A 231 8.15 -9.26 -7.47
C ASN A 231 8.20 -7.75 -7.23
N MET A 232 8.57 -7.33 -6.02
CA MET A 232 8.76 -5.91 -5.68
C MET A 232 9.87 -5.29 -6.52
N ARG A 233 11.01 -5.97 -6.69
CA ARG A 233 12.09 -5.48 -7.58
C ARG A 233 11.60 -5.25 -9.01
N ASN A 234 10.92 -6.24 -9.58
CA ASN A 234 10.37 -6.13 -10.92
C ASN A 234 9.40 -4.94 -11.00
N LYS A 235 8.63 -4.69 -9.93
CA LYS A 235 7.66 -3.57 -9.86
C LYS A 235 8.36 -2.23 -10.02
N ILE A 236 9.42 -2.06 -9.25
CA ILE A 236 10.18 -0.83 -9.23
C ILE A 236 10.84 -0.63 -10.60
N LEU A 237 11.40 -1.69 -11.19
CA LEU A 237 11.98 -1.71 -12.54
C LEU A 237 10.96 -1.28 -13.61
N ALA A 238 9.77 -1.88 -13.59
CA ALA A 238 8.70 -1.55 -14.52
C ALA A 238 8.24 -0.09 -14.37
N THR A 239 8.16 0.42 -13.14
CA THR A 239 7.69 1.79 -12.86
C THR A 239 8.66 2.84 -13.38
N ILE A 240 9.97 2.57 -13.33
CA ILE A 240 11.02 3.45 -13.86
C ILE A 240 11.30 3.20 -15.35
N GLY A 241 10.54 2.30 -16.00
CA GLY A 241 10.64 2.03 -17.44
C GLY A 241 11.87 1.24 -17.88
N ILE A 242 12.52 0.48 -16.98
CA ILE A 242 13.79 -0.20 -17.27
C ILE A 242 13.69 -1.70 -16.96
N GLN A 243 14.28 -2.53 -17.82
CA GLN A 243 14.21 -4.00 -17.69
C GLN A 243 15.29 -4.58 -16.75
N LYS A 244 16.43 -3.92 -16.58
CA LYS A 244 17.54 -4.34 -15.70
C LYS A 244 18.23 -3.14 -15.05
N ILE A 245 18.56 -3.25 -13.76
CA ILE A 245 19.31 -2.22 -13.00
C ILE A 245 20.66 -1.87 -13.63
N GLU A 246 21.32 -2.84 -14.28
CA GLU A 246 22.63 -2.64 -14.92
C GLU A 246 22.59 -1.66 -16.10
N GLN A 247 21.39 -1.35 -16.62
CA GLN A 247 21.18 -0.39 -17.71
C GLN A 247 20.89 1.04 -17.21
N TYR A 248 21.01 1.28 -15.90
CA TYR A 248 20.56 2.52 -15.25
C TYR A 248 21.72 3.54 -15.12
N ASP A 249 21.58 4.73 -15.72
CA ASP A 249 22.59 5.79 -15.72
C ASP A 249 22.46 6.77 -14.53
N ASN A 250 23.54 7.51 -14.23
CA ASN A 250 23.59 8.45 -13.10
C ASN A 250 22.55 9.59 -13.18
N VAL A 251 22.11 9.95 -14.39
CA VAL A 251 21.11 11.02 -14.61
C VAL A 251 19.71 10.50 -14.28
N SER A 252 19.38 9.27 -14.68
CA SER A 252 18.12 8.62 -14.33
C SER A 252 18.02 8.31 -12.84
N MET A 253 19.15 8.00 -12.18
CA MET A 253 19.22 7.84 -10.71
C MET A 253 18.79 9.09 -9.96
N LYS A 254 19.18 10.28 -10.41
CA LYS A 254 18.76 11.53 -9.77
C LYS A 254 17.25 11.79 -9.91
N LYS A 255 16.64 11.42 -11.03
CA LYS A 255 15.20 11.63 -11.27
C LYS A 255 14.31 10.72 -10.43
N HIS A 256 14.77 9.50 -10.13
CA HIS A 256 13.98 8.49 -9.40
C HIS A 256 14.65 8.09 -8.08
N TRP A 257 15.48 8.95 -7.50
CA TRP A 257 16.35 8.60 -6.37
C TRP A 257 15.61 7.94 -5.21
N ASP A 258 14.46 8.49 -4.83
CA ASP A 258 13.60 7.95 -3.79
C ASP A 258 13.14 6.51 -4.09
N ILE A 259 12.86 6.22 -5.35
CA ILE A 259 12.39 4.92 -5.82
C ILE A 259 13.58 3.94 -5.89
N VAL A 260 14.74 4.41 -6.35
CA VAL A 260 15.99 3.64 -6.42
C VAL A 260 16.46 3.23 -5.02
N MET A 261 16.28 4.08 -4.01
CA MET A 261 16.58 3.74 -2.63
C MET A 261 15.88 2.46 -2.16
N PHE A 262 14.66 2.17 -2.62
CA PHE A 262 13.98 0.93 -2.25
C PHE A 262 14.63 -0.31 -2.84
N PHE A 263 15.32 -0.24 -3.98
CA PHE A 263 16.13 -1.38 -4.44
C PHE A 263 17.25 -1.71 -3.48
N ASN A 264 17.92 -0.69 -2.95
CA ASN A 264 18.97 -0.90 -1.97
C ASN A 264 18.41 -1.53 -0.70
N GLU A 265 17.26 -1.05 -0.21
CA GLU A 265 16.58 -1.66 0.95
C GLU A 265 16.21 -3.14 0.70
N LEU A 266 15.74 -3.49 -0.50
CA LEU A 266 15.43 -4.87 -0.86
C LEU A 266 16.67 -5.76 -0.94
N SER A 267 17.79 -5.25 -1.47
CA SER A 267 19.07 -5.98 -1.49
C SER A 267 19.62 -6.20 -0.09
N VAL A 268 19.57 -5.17 0.76
CA VAL A 268 19.96 -5.30 2.17
C VAL A 268 19.09 -6.33 2.89
N MET A 269 17.79 -6.38 2.60
CA MET A 269 16.88 -7.36 3.20
C MET A 269 17.23 -8.80 2.81
N GLU A 270 17.64 -9.04 1.56
CA GLU A 270 18.12 -10.36 1.13
C GLU A 270 19.44 -10.74 1.78
N ASP A 271 20.38 -9.79 1.87
CA ASP A 271 21.68 -9.98 2.54
C ASP A 271 21.50 -10.32 4.03
N LEU A 272 20.54 -9.69 4.69
CA LEU A 272 20.22 -9.96 6.10
C LEU A 272 19.71 -11.40 6.29
N GLY A 273 18.94 -11.93 5.35
CA GLY A 273 18.45 -13.31 5.40
C GLY A 273 17.32 -13.58 6.41
N TYR A 274 16.91 -12.59 7.20
CA TYR A 274 15.83 -12.66 8.19
C TYR A 274 14.86 -11.47 8.09
N LYS A 275 13.63 -11.63 8.58
CA LYS A 275 12.51 -10.69 8.36
C LYS A 275 11.91 -10.03 9.60
N LYS A 276 12.06 -10.59 10.80
CA LYS A 276 11.31 -10.08 11.98
C LYS A 276 11.96 -10.48 13.29
N LEU A 277 11.61 -9.73 14.35
CA LEU A 277 11.69 -10.14 15.75
C LEU A 277 10.58 -11.19 16.03
N SER A 278 10.90 -12.30 16.70
CA SER A 278 9.89 -13.25 17.19
C SER A 278 8.93 -12.54 18.16
N SER A 279 7.73 -13.09 18.35
CA SER A 279 6.62 -12.51 19.14
C SER A 279 6.89 -12.32 20.64
N LYS A 280 8.17 -12.23 21.04
CA LYS A 280 8.62 -11.69 22.32
C LYS A 280 9.03 -10.20 22.23
N PRO A 281 8.17 -9.22 21.87
CA PRO A 281 8.58 -7.82 21.89
C PRO A 281 7.99 -7.07 23.10
N LEU A 282 8.82 -6.27 23.75
CA LEU A 282 8.52 -4.92 24.29
C LEU A 282 9.70 -4.36 25.10
N ASN A 283 10.64 -5.20 25.57
CA ASN A 283 11.76 -4.73 26.39
C ASN A 283 12.95 -4.14 25.59
N LEU A 284 13.05 -4.41 24.28
CA LEU A 284 14.16 -3.94 23.43
C LEU A 284 13.94 -2.52 22.84
N LEU A 285 12.72 -1.98 22.87
CA LEU A 285 12.42 -0.63 22.40
C LEU A 285 12.53 0.43 23.52
N ARG A 286 12.81 0.03 24.77
CA ARG A 286 13.03 0.95 25.89
C ARG A 286 14.38 1.67 25.86
N THR A 287 15.32 1.23 25.01
CA THR A 287 16.67 1.80 24.92
C THR A 287 16.84 2.82 23.80
N VAL A 288 15.80 3.07 22.99
CA VAL A 288 15.85 4.05 21.91
C VAL A 288 15.03 5.25 22.36
N SER A 289 15.71 6.35 22.70
CA SER A 289 15.03 7.56 23.18
C SER A 289 14.11 8.15 22.10
N SER A 290 12.98 8.68 22.54
CA SER A 290 11.93 9.29 21.70
C SER A 290 12.45 10.42 20.80
N GLU A 291 13.57 11.04 21.16
CA GLU A 291 14.23 12.13 20.44
C GLU A 291 14.99 11.67 19.20
N GLU A 292 15.43 10.40 19.16
CA GLU A 292 16.23 9.85 18.07
C GLU A 292 15.39 9.42 16.84
N LEU A 293 14.09 9.19 17.03
CA LEU A 293 13.15 8.85 15.96
C LEU A 293 12.72 10.08 15.15
N ILE A 294 12.78 11.27 15.74
CA ILE A 294 12.27 12.51 15.16
C ILE A 294 13.38 13.32 14.47
N SER A 295 14.64 13.16 14.86
CA SER A 295 15.76 14.00 14.41
C SER A 295 16.31 13.69 12.99
N GLN A 296 15.79 12.69 12.27
CA GLN A 296 16.44 12.19 11.04
C GLN A 296 15.69 12.44 9.72
N ASN A 297 14.63 13.25 9.70
CA ASN A 297 14.04 13.74 8.45
C ASN A 297 14.72 15.00 7.89
N SER A 298 15.78 15.52 8.54
CA SER A 298 16.45 16.77 8.16
C SER A 298 17.72 16.59 7.30
N SER A 299 18.16 15.37 7.00
CA SER A 299 19.31 15.14 6.12
C SER A 299 18.91 15.03 4.65
N SER A 300 18.37 16.13 4.10
CA SER A 300 18.53 16.40 2.67
C SER A 300 20.01 16.73 2.40
N PRO A 301 20.62 16.27 1.30
CA PRO A 301 21.94 16.75 0.92
C PRO A 301 21.84 18.24 0.59
N ASN A 302 22.60 19.07 1.32
CA ASN A 302 22.81 20.49 1.08
C ASN A 302 23.05 20.77 -0.41
N MET A 303 22.02 21.24 -1.11
CA MET A 303 22.20 22.11 -2.29
C MET A 303 22.08 23.54 -1.80
N LEU A 304 23.24 24.17 -1.55
CA LEU A 304 23.50 25.61 -1.69
C LEU A 304 24.85 25.91 -1.02
N LYS A 305 25.88 26.08 -1.85
CA LYS A 305 26.98 27.07 -1.75
C LYS A 305 28.20 26.57 -2.53
N ALA A 306 28.40 27.11 -3.74
CA ALA A 306 29.68 27.57 -4.27
C ALA A 306 29.50 28.04 -5.72
N GLY A 307 29.83 29.31 -6.00
CA GLY A 307 29.98 29.87 -7.34
C GLY A 307 28.80 30.69 -7.80
#